data_AF-A0A453T2V8-F1
#
_entry.id   AF-A0A453T2V8-F1
#
_cell.length_a   1.000
_cell.length_b   1.000
_cell.length_c   1.000
_cell.angle_alpha   90.00
_cell.angle_beta   90.00
_cell.angle_gamma   90.00
#
_symmetry.space_group_name_H-M   'P 1'
#
loop_
_entity.id
_entity.type
_entity.pdbx_description
1 polymer ?
#
loop_
_entity_poly.entity_id
_entity_poly.type
_entity_poly.pdbx_seq_one_letter_code
_entity_poly.pdbx_strand_id
1 'polypeptide(L)'
;RFFTSGGLNELALSFALRLWDEIGDLVTLDRIISEGLLESLMMGMKLLVGVCTEEQQSLIVQKACGIVSSMLSLPVKALTHHLLSVDELVPAHSVQDTALVCMLSSVIVGLWPQTPVPEMMMMINLFSVFLLNGHIPAAHALASIFNKYLQNSEFSHEIKLDKILDVILGGCFSIVLPSSNLKMSRSSAATSDNADFSDSLPGSIGSKIDILCGLAWIGKGLLMRGDEKVKEISMFLLKCLSSEASLASAAADAFHVMMGDSEVCLNKKFHARIKFLYKQRFFSILMPIFLSKIKETSELTTKLVIYRAFGHIISNAPVSAVITEAHQILLVMVDILAKLSVDNQDKDLVYSLLLVLSGMLMDEKGKECIVENIRIIISVLAQLVSYPHMMVVRETALQCFVAMSSFPHSKVYRMRPQVLQAAIKALDDKKRAVRQEAVRCRQTWQSSFA
;
A
#
# COMPACT_ATOMS: atom_id res chain seq x y z
N ARG A 1 -3.91 29.28 -25.49
CA ARG A 1 -4.57 28.58 -26.61
C ARG A 1 -5.37 27.44 -25.99
N PHE A 2 -6.69 27.58 -26.02
CA PHE A 2 -7.66 26.67 -25.41
C PHE A 2 -7.69 25.35 -26.20
N PHE A 3 -7.22 24.25 -25.61
CA PHE A 3 -7.77 22.94 -25.96
C PHE A 3 -9.13 22.88 -25.27
N THR A 4 -10.20 22.93 -26.05
CA THR A 4 -11.54 22.58 -25.56
C THR A 4 -11.48 21.15 -25.03
N SER A 5 -12.07 20.88 -23.86
CA SER A 5 -12.04 19.57 -23.21
C SER A 5 -12.48 18.42 -24.13
N GLY A 6 -13.33 18.69 -25.13
CA GLY A 6 -13.72 17.71 -26.16
C GLY A 6 -12.56 17.18 -26.99
N GLY A 7 -11.60 18.03 -27.40
CA GLY A 7 -10.50 17.61 -28.27
C GLY A 7 -9.48 16.70 -27.58
N LEU A 8 -9.27 16.88 -26.28
CA LEU A 8 -8.38 15.99 -25.50
C LEU A 8 -9.00 14.61 -25.31
N ASN A 9 -10.31 14.54 -25.07
CA ASN A 9 -11.03 13.29 -24.87
C ASN A 9 -11.09 12.45 -26.16
N GLU A 10 -11.30 13.09 -27.31
CA GLU A 10 -11.25 12.42 -28.62
C GLU A 10 -9.86 11.87 -28.95
N LEU A 11 -8.80 12.64 -28.67
CA LEU A 11 -7.43 12.15 -28.83
C LEU A 11 -7.16 10.94 -27.93
N ALA A 12 -7.59 11.01 -26.66
CA ALA A 12 -7.43 9.93 -25.70
C ALA A 12 -8.13 8.64 -26.15
N LEU A 13 -9.40 8.74 -26.59
CA LEU A 13 -10.14 7.62 -27.16
C LEU A 13 -9.42 7.05 -28.38
N SER A 14 -9.04 7.90 -29.35
CA SER A 14 -8.41 7.46 -30.59
C SER A 14 -7.08 6.74 -30.35
N PHE A 15 -6.33 7.15 -29.34
CA PHE A 15 -5.08 6.52 -28.96
C PHE A 15 -5.35 5.19 -28.26
N ALA A 16 -6.29 5.15 -27.31
CA ALA A 16 -6.63 3.92 -26.58
C ALA A 16 -7.13 2.83 -27.52
N LEU A 17 -8.02 3.15 -28.47
CA LEU A 17 -8.54 2.19 -29.45
C LEU A 17 -7.43 1.66 -30.37
N ARG A 18 -6.59 2.55 -30.91
CA ARG A 18 -5.45 2.16 -31.76
C ARG A 18 -4.45 1.29 -31.01
N LEU A 19 -4.15 1.61 -29.75
CA LEU A 19 -3.25 0.79 -28.95
C LEU A 19 -3.82 -0.62 -28.74
N TRP A 20 -5.13 -0.75 -28.53
CA TRP A 20 -5.78 -2.05 -28.45
C TRP A 20 -5.75 -2.80 -29.79
N ASP A 21 -5.91 -2.11 -30.93
CA ASP A 21 -5.73 -2.74 -32.25
C ASP A 21 -4.31 -3.32 -32.43
N GLU A 22 -3.28 -2.57 -32.03
CA GLU A 22 -1.88 -3.02 -32.07
C GLU A 22 -1.61 -4.19 -31.11
N ILE A 23 -2.20 -4.17 -29.90
CA ILE A 23 -2.10 -5.28 -28.93
C ILE A 23 -2.81 -6.54 -29.45
N GLY A 24 -3.81 -6.38 -30.32
CA GLY A 24 -4.50 -7.46 -31.00
C GLY A 24 -3.59 -8.31 -31.91
N ASP A 25 -2.42 -7.80 -32.28
CA ASP A 25 -1.40 -8.52 -33.03
C ASP A 25 -0.35 -9.12 -32.07
N LEU A 26 -0.25 -10.47 -32.06
CA LEU A 26 0.68 -11.23 -31.23
C LEU A 26 2.13 -10.77 -31.39
N VAL A 27 2.56 -10.45 -32.62
CA VAL A 27 3.95 -10.01 -32.89
C VAL A 27 4.24 -8.69 -32.20
N THR A 28 3.28 -7.77 -32.25
CA THR A 28 3.40 -6.45 -31.64
C THR A 28 3.33 -6.54 -30.12
N LEU A 29 2.48 -7.41 -29.57
CA LEU A 29 2.43 -7.70 -28.13
C LEU A 29 3.75 -8.27 -27.62
N ASP A 30 4.34 -9.25 -28.33
CA ASP A 30 5.64 -9.83 -27.99
C ASP A 30 6.76 -8.78 -28.01
N ARG A 31 6.72 -7.84 -28.97
CA ARG A 31 7.64 -6.70 -29.00
C ARG A 31 7.47 -5.77 -27.80
N ILE A 32 6.23 -5.42 -27.45
CA ILE A 32 5.94 -4.57 -26.27
C ILE A 32 6.51 -5.20 -24.98
N ILE A 33 6.33 -6.51 -24.83
CA ILE A 33 6.85 -7.28 -23.70
C ILE A 33 8.39 -7.26 -23.71
N SER A 34 9.00 -7.59 -24.85
CA SER A 34 10.46 -7.68 -25.01
C SER A 34 11.16 -6.33 -24.81
N GLU A 35 10.52 -5.23 -25.19
CA GLU A 35 11.04 -3.87 -25.01
C GLU A 35 10.76 -3.30 -23.59
N GLY A 36 10.06 -4.03 -22.73
CA GLY A 36 9.75 -3.59 -21.37
C GLY A 36 8.77 -2.41 -21.31
N LEU A 37 7.97 -2.20 -22.36
CA LEU A 37 7.07 -1.04 -22.47
C LEU A 37 5.73 -1.23 -21.73
N LEU A 38 5.43 -2.46 -21.29
CA LEU A 38 4.14 -2.85 -20.74
C LEU A 38 3.70 -1.97 -19.56
N GLU A 39 4.55 -1.75 -18.56
CA GLU A 39 4.17 -0.95 -17.38
C GLU A 39 3.84 0.51 -17.72
N SER A 40 4.60 1.09 -18.64
CA SER A 40 4.38 2.46 -19.11
C SER A 40 3.08 2.58 -19.90
N LEU A 41 2.79 1.60 -20.75
CA LEU A 41 1.54 1.53 -21.51
C LEU A 41 0.34 1.27 -20.60
N MET A 42 0.49 0.45 -19.56
CA MET A 42 -0.54 0.24 -18.55
C MET A 42 -0.89 1.54 -17.82
N MET A 43 0.12 2.29 -17.36
CA MET A 43 -0.11 3.59 -16.71
C MET A 43 -0.72 4.60 -17.69
N GLY A 44 -0.25 4.63 -18.94
CA GLY A 44 -0.83 5.44 -20.01
C GLY A 44 -2.31 5.12 -20.24
N MET A 45 -2.66 3.82 -20.36
CA MET A 45 -4.03 3.35 -20.55
C MET A 45 -4.94 3.77 -19.39
N LYS A 46 -4.50 3.65 -18.14
CA LYS A 46 -5.28 4.12 -16.96
C LYS A 46 -5.62 5.61 -17.07
N LEU A 47 -4.63 6.43 -17.42
CA LEU A 47 -4.79 7.88 -17.54
C LEU A 47 -5.70 8.25 -18.71
N LEU A 48 -5.52 7.60 -19.86
CA LEU A 48 -6.34 7.81 -21.06
C LEU A 48 -7.80 7.49 -20.80
N VAL A 49 -8.08 6.32 -20.21
CA VAL A 49 -9.44 5.92 -19.84
C VAL A 49 -10.02 6.89 -18.82
N GLY A 50 -9.24 7.28 -17.81
CA GLY A 50 -9.67 8.19 -16.75
C GLY A 50 -10.13 9.58 -17.23
N VAL A 51 -9.64 10.08 -18.36
CA VAL A 51 -10.06 11.38 -18.93
C VAL A 51 -11.22 11.28 -19.92
N CYS A 52 -11.52 10.09 -20.45
CA CYS A 52 -12.59 9.86 -21.41
C CYS A 52 -13.98 10.05 -20.78
N THR A 53 -15.00 10.33 -21.60
CA THR A 53 -16.42 10.34 -21.15
C THR A 53 -16.94 8.92 -20.93
N GLU A 54 -18.09 8.77 -20.27
CA GLU A 54 -18.69 7.46 -19.98
C GLU A 54 -18.93 6.62 -21.24
N GLU A 55 -19.47 7.24 -22.30
CA GLU A 55 -19.71 6.58 -23.60
C GLU A 55 -18.38 6.11 -24.22
N GLN A 56 -17.35 6.96 -24.19
CA GLN A 56 -16.03 6.65 -24.73
C GLN A 56 -15.35 5.53 -23.94
N GLN A 57 -15.49 5.52 -22.61
CA GLN A 57 -14.99 4.45 -21.77
C GLN A 57 -15.70 3.13 -22.09
N SER A 58 -17.01 3.14 -22.33
CA SER A 58 -17.75 1.95 -22.74
C SER A 58 -17.20 1.35 -24.05
N LEU A 59 -16.90 2.20 -25.04
CA LEU A 59 -16.27 1.77 -26.30
C LEU A 59 -14.90 1.12 -26.06
N ILE A 60 -14.06 1.73 -25.21
CA ILE A 60 -12.73 1.19 -24.89
C ILE A 60 -12.85 -0.17 -24.19
N VAL A 61 -13.75 -0.30 -23.20
CA VAL A 61 -13.93 -1.56 -22.47
C VAL A 61 -14.45 -2.65 -23.41
N GLN A 62 -15.45 -2.36 -24.24
CA GLN A 62 -15.97 -3.33 -25.21
C GLN A 62 -14.88 -3.80 -26.17
N LYS A 63 -14.05 -2.88 -26.68
CA LYS A 63 -12.91 -3.20 -27.56
C LYS A 63 -11.88 -4.08 -26.85
N ALA A 64 -11.49 -3.70 -25.63
CA ALA A 64 -10.54 -4.44 -24.81
C ALA A 64 -11.04 -5.86 -24.51
N CYS A 65 -12.29 -5.99 -24.05
CA CYS A 65 -12.91 -7.29 -23.80
C CYS A 65 -12.99 -8.14 -25.07
N GLY A 66 -13.35 -7.55 -26.22
CA GLY A 66 -13.40 -8.28 -27.50
C GLY A 66 -12.05 -8.86 -27.91
N ILE A 67 -10.97 -8.07 -27.81
CA ILE A 67 -9.61 -8.53 -28.13
C ILE A 67 -9.16 -9.60 -27.15
N VAL A 68 -9.31 -9.36 -25.84
CA VAL A 68 -8.91 -10.34 -24.83
C VAL A 68 -9.68 -11.64 -25.02
N SER A 69 -10.99 -11.62 -25.21
CA SER A 69 -11.77 -12.83 -25.46
C SER A 69 -11.39 -13.57 -26.74
N SER A 70 -10.82 -12.87 -27.74
CA SER A 70 -10.37 -13.49 -28.99
C SER A 70 -8.97 -14.09 -28.92
N MET A 71 -8.09 -13.53 -28.07
CA MET A 71 -6.69 -13.90 -27.98
C MET A 71 -6.37 -14.80 -26.78
N LEU A 72 -7.15 -14.70 -25.70
CA LEU A 72 -6.88 -15.41 -24.46
C LEU A 72 -7.00 -16.92 -24.71
N SER A 73 -5.98 -17.66 -24.30
CA SER A 73 -5.93 -19.11 -24.44
C SER A 73 -6.92 -19.85 -23.52
N LEU A 74 -7.39 -19.17 -22.47
CA LEU A 74 -8.34 -19.70 -21.48
C LEU A 74 -9.76 -19.86 -22.07
N PRO A 75 -10.54 -20.89 -21.66
CA PRO A 75 -11.92 -21.04 -22.08
C PRO A 75 -12.81 -19.98 -21.40
N VAL A 76 -12.85 -18.78 -21.97
CA VAL A 76 -13.61 -17.61 -21.47
C VAL A 76 -15.10 -17.94 -21.23
N LYS A 77 -15.67 -18.87 -22.00
CA LYS A 77 -17.06 -19.35 -21.84
C LYS A 77 -17.31 -20.15 -20.56
N ALA A 78 -16.30 -20.75 -19.94
CA ALA A 78 -16.45 -21.40 -18.64
C ALA A 78 -16.54 -20.38 -17.49
N LEU A 79 -16.12 -19.15 -17.77
CA LEU A 79 -15.91 -18.08 -16.81
C LEU A 79 -17.17 -17.21 -16.59
N THR A 80 -18.24 -17.42 -17.36
CA THR A 80 -19.41 -16.53 -17.42
C THR A 80 -20.49 -16.83 -16.37
N HIS A 81 -20.51 -18.03 -15.76
CA HIS A 81 -21.66 -18.47 -14.96
C HIS A 81 -21.36 -18.85 -13.49
N HIS A 82 -20.14 -19.27 -13.16
CA HIS A 82 -19.75 -19.65 -11.79
C HIS A 82 -18.34 -19.14 -11.45
N LEU A 83 -18.09 -18.85 -10.17
CA LEU A 83 -16.76 -18.51 -9.67
C LEU A 83 -15.94 -19.80 -9.59
N LEU A 84 -14.85 -19.87 -10.34
CA LEU A 84 -14.01 -21.07 -10.44
C LEU A 84 -13.44 -21.47 -9.07
N SER A 85 -13.36 -22.77 -8.82
CA SER A 85 -12.75 -23.30 -7.59
C SER A 85 -11.23 -23.21 -7.64
N VAL A 86 -10.57 -23.02 -6.48
CA VAL A 86 -9.10 -22.85 -6.38
C VAL A 86 -8.32 -23.98 -7.08
N ASP A 87 -8.87 -25.19 -7.12
CA ASP A 87 -8.26 -26.37 -7.73
C ASP A 87 -8.37 -26.41 -9.27
N GLU A 88 -9.29 -25.65 -9.90
CA GLU A 88 -9.49 -25.60 -11.36
C GLU A 88 -8.55 -24.60 -12.06
N LEU A 89 -7.66 -23.95 -11.32
CA LEU A 89 -7.35 -22.54 -11.57
C LEU A 89 -5.87 -22.23 -11.82
N VAL A 90 -5.08 -23.26 -12.10
CA VAL A 90 -3.62 -23.14 -12.12
C VAL A 90 -2.93 -23.95 -13.22
N PRO A 91 -3.13 -23.65 -14.52
CA PRO A 91 -2.09 -23.82 -15.51
C PRO A 91 -1.10 -22.65 -15.44
N ALA A 92 0.12 -22.85 -15.93
CA ALA A 92 1.01 -21.74 -16.29
C ALA A 92 0.32 -20.92 -17.40
N HIS A 93 0.09 -19.62 -17.14
CA HIS A 93 -0.44 -18.72 -18.15
C HIS A 93 0.70 -18.27 -19.07
N SER A 94 0.40 -18.08 -20.35
CA SER A 94 1.41 -17.52 -21.25
C SER A 94 1.78 -16.10 -20.82
N VAL A 95 2.99 -15.67 -21.16
CA VAL A 95 3.43 -14.28 -20.92
C VAL A 95 2.50 -13.31 -21.64
N GLN A 96 1.99 -13.69 -22.82
CA GLN A 96 1.00 -12.92 -23.58
C GLN A 96 -0.34 -12.81 -22.85
N ASP A 97 -0.88 -13.91 -22.32
CA ASP A 97 -2.13 -13.89 -21.54
C ASP A 97 -2.01 -12.95 -20.34
N THR A 98 -0.86 -13.00 -19.65
CA THR A 98 -0.56 -12.10 -18.52
C THR A 98 -0.52 -10.64 -18.95
N ALA A 99 0.15 -10.33 -20.05
CA ALA A 99 0.24 -8.96 -20.57
C ALA A 99 -1.15 -8.41 -20.97
N LEU A 100 -1.97 -9.24 -21.64
CA LEU A 100 -3.34 -8.89 -22.02
C LEU A 100 -4.22 -8.57 -20.81
N VAL A 101 -4.17 -9.42 -19.77
CA VAL A 101 -4.96 -9.21 -18.55
C VAL A 101 -4.45 -7.99 -17.76
N CYS A 102 -3.14 -7.73 -17.76
CA CYS A 102 -2.57 -6.52 -17.15
C CYS A 102 -3.02 -5.23 -17.87
N MET A 103 -3.09 -5.25 -19.20
CA MET A 103 -3.63 -4.12 -19.99
C MET A 103 -5.13 -3.94 -19.76
N LEU A 104 -5.89 -5.03 -19.72
CA LEU A 104 -7.32 -4.98 -19.41
C LEU A 104 -7.59 -4.46 -17.99
N SER A 105 -6.77 -4.89 -17.02
CA SER A 105 -6.82 -4.39 -15.65
C SER A 105 -6.64 -2.87 -15.59
N SER A 106 -5.76 -2.34 -16.44
CA SER A 106 -5.50 -0.91 -16.56
C SER A 106 -6.71 -0.12 -17.09
N VAL A 107 -7.47 -0.72 -18.02
CA VAL A 107 -8.75 -0.14 -18.47
C VAL A 107 -9.73 -0.08 -17.29
N ILE A 108 -9.94 -1.19 -16.58
CA ILE A 108 -10.89 -1.27 -15.46
C ILE A 108 -10.55 -0.29 -14.33
N VAL A 109 -9.27 -0.12 -14.01
CA VAL A 109 -8.81 0.86 -13.01
C VAL A 109 -9.22 2.29 -13.41
N GLY A 110 -9.16 2.64 -14.70
CA GLY A 110 -9.47 3.98 -15.19
C GLY A 110 -10.95 4.34 -15.25
N LEU A 111 -11.86 3.36 -15.20
CA LEU A 111 -13.30 3.58 -15.45
C LEU A 111 -13.99 4.44 -14.39
N TRP A 112 -15.02 5.16 -14.82
CA TRP A 112 -15.96 5.81 -13.91
C TRP A 112 -16.92 4.80 -13.29
N PRO A 113 -17.37 5.00 -12.04
CA PRO A 113 -18.34 4.12 -11.40
C PRO A 113 -19.67 3.94 -12.17
N GLN A 114 -20.04 4.89 -13.03
CA GLN A 114 -21.26 4.85 -13.84
C GLN A 114 -21.08 4.00 -15.11
N THR A 115 -19.86 3.88 -15.64
CA THR A 115 -19.61 3.22 -16.91
C THR A 115 -19.99 1.75 -16.84
N PRO A 116 -20.88 1.27 -17.73
CA PRO A 116 -21.26 -0.14 -17.75
C PRO A 116 -20.06 -1.00 -18.16
N VAL A 117 -19.76 -2.01 -17.35
CA VAL A 117 -18.76 -3.02 -17.66
C VAL A 117 -19.49 -4.25 -18.21
N PRO A 118 -19.25 -4.67 -19.47
CA PRO A 118 -19.84 -5.86 -20.03
C PRO A 118 -19.32 -7.10 -19.29
N GLU A 119 -20.20 -8.08 -19.05
CA GLU A 119 -19.84 -9.39 -18.49
C GLU A 119 -19.02 -9.28 -17.19
N MET A 120 -19.49 -8.48 -16.21
CA MET A 120 -18.70 -8.16 -15.01
C MET A 120 -18.28 -9.42 -14.23
N MET A 121 -19.10 -10.47 -14.23
CA MET A 121 -18.76 -11.74 -13.58
C MET A 121 -17.58 -12.44 -14.24
N MET A 122 -17.51 -12.46 -15.58
CA MET A 122 -16.35 -12.97 -16.31
C MET A 122 -15.10 -12.19 -15.95
N MET A 123 -15.19 -10.86 -15.88
CA MET A 123 -14.07 -10.00 -15.50
C MET A 123 -13.58 -10.28 -14.09
N ILE A 124 -14.50 -10.39 -13.12
CA ILE A 124 -14.14 -10.72 -11.73
C ILE A 124 -13.45 -12.08 -11.67
N ASN A 125 -14.00 -13.09 -12.32
CA ASN A 125 -13.41 -14.42 -12.37
C ASN A 125 -12.02 -14.39 -13.01
N LEU A 126 -11.85 -13.69 -14.13
CA LEU A 126 -10.57 -13.57 -14.83
C LEU A 126 -9.53 -12.92 -13.93
N PHE A 127 -9.84 -11.79 -13.31
CA PHE A 127 -8.90 -11.15 -12.41
C PHE A 127 -8.66 -11.95 -11.14
N SER A 128 -9.63 -12.75 -10.69
CA SER A 128 -9.45 -13.65 -9.55
C SER A 128 -8.43 -14.74 -9.88
N VAL A 129 -8.51 -15.32 -11.09
CA VAL A 129 -7.50 -16.28 -11.59
C VAL A 129 -6.10 -15.68 -11.52
N PHE A 130 -5.93 -14.48 -12.09
CA PHE A 130 -4.62 -13.85 -12.18
C PHE A 130 -4.13 -13.36 -10.81
N LEU A 131 -5.02 -12.89 -9.92
CA LEU A 131 -4.68 -12.56 -8.54
C LEU A 131 -4.15 -13.79 -7.79
N LEU A 132 -4.82 -14.94 -7.89
CA LEU A 132 -4.39 -16.17 -7.21
C LEU A 132 -3.05 -16.70 -7.73
N ASN A 133 -2.61 -16.24 -8.90
CA ASN A 133 -1.28 -16.50 -9.46
C ASN A 133 -0.25 -15.40 -9.12
N GLY A 134 -0.61 -14.39 -8.33
CA GLY A 134 0.30 -13.32 -7.89
C GLY A 134 0.35 -12.10 -8.81
N HIS A 135 -0.56 -11.94 -9.78
CA HIS A 135 -0.54 -10.79 -10.67
C HIS A 135 -1.21 -9.56 -10.05
N ILE A 136 -0.40 -8.64 -9.51
CA ILE A 136 -0.84 -7.41 -8.83
C ILE A 136 -1.79 -6.53 -9.68
N PRO A 137 -1.61 -6.34 -11.00
CA PRO A 137 -2.53 -5.54 -11.80
C PRO A 137 -3.97 -6.05 -11.77
N ALA A 138 -4.16 -7.37 -11.75
CA ALA A 138 -5.49 -7.98 -11.60
C ALA A 138 -6.10 -7.64 -10.23
N ALA A 139 -5.28 -7.58 -9.17
CA ALA A 139 -5.70 -7.10 -7.87
C ALA A 139 -6.15 -5.64 -7.89
N HIS A 140 -5.45 -4.76 -8.64
CA HIS A 140 -5.87 -3.36 -8.81
C HIS A 140 -7.23 -3.25 -9.49
N ALA A 141 -7.48 -4.09 -10.50
CA ALA A 141 -8.76 -4.14 -11.19
C ALA A 141 -9.88 -4.63 -10.26
N LEU A 142 -9.70 -5.75 -9.56
CA LEU A 142 -10.66 -6.25 -8.55
C LEU A 142 -10.93 -5.20 -7.47
N ALA A 143 -9.89 -4.60 -6.92
CA ALA A 143 -10.03 -3.58 -5.90
C ALA A 143 -10.82 -2.36 -6.41
N SER A 144 -10.61 -1.97 -7.68
CA SER A 144 -11.39 -0.92 -8.34
C SER A 144 -12.85 -1.33 -8.58
N ILE A 145 -13.10 -2.57 -8.99
CA ILE A 145 -14.45 -3.12 -9.17
C ILE A 145 -15.21 -3.07 -7.84
N PHE A 146 -14.65 -3.65 -6.79
CA PHE A 146 -15.25 -3.66 -5.46
C PHE A 146 -15.38 -2.24 -4.88
N ASN A 147 -14.46 -1.33 -5.18
CA ASN A 147 -14.60 0.05 -4.71
C ASN A 147 -15.75 0.83 -5.38
N LYS A 148 -15.99 0.60 -6.69
CA LYS A 148 -16.85 1.44 -7.53
C LYS A 148 -18.26 0.89 -7.76
N TYR A 149 -18.44 -0.42 -7.97
CA TYR A 149 -19.66 -0.98 -8.59
C TYR A 149 -20.60 -1.74 -7.63
N LEU A 150 -21.10 -1.07 -6.59
CA LEU A 150 -22.02 -1.71 -5.62
C LEU A 150 -23.46 -1.87 -6.12
N GLN A 151 -23.92 -1.01 -7.03
CA GLN A 151 -25.33 -0.92 -7.47
C GLN A 151 -25.55 -1.37 -8.92
N ASN A 152 -24.59 -2.08 -9.52
CA ASN A 152 -24.76 -2.59 -10.87
C ASN A 152 -25.92 -3.62 -10.88
N SER A 153 -26.80 -3.54 -11.89
CA SER A 153 -28.04 -4.32 -11.98
C SER A 153 -27.81 -5.83 -11.96
N GLU A 154 -26.62 -6.29 -12.38
CA GLU A 154 -26.16 -7.69 -12.29
C GLU A 154 -25.94 -8.19 -10.85
N PHE A 155 -25.81 -7.27 -9.89
CA PHE A 155 -25.59 -7.50 -8.46
C PHE A 155 -26.76 -6.95 -7.61
N SER A 156 -27.98 -6.95 -8.17
CA SER A 156 -29.22 -6.42 -7.56
C SER A 156 -29.53 -6.89 -6.13
N HIS A 157 -28.79 -7.87 -5.59
CA HIS A 157 -28.76 -8.24 -4.19
C HIS A 157 -27.33 -8.16 -3.65
N GLU A 158 -27.07 -7.32 -2.64
CA GLU A 158 -25.79 -7.18 -1.92
C GLU A 158 -25.18 -8.56 -1.54
N ILE A 159 -26.05 -9.53 -1.26
CA ILE A 159 -25.73 -10.94 -0.93
C ILE A 159 -24.86 -11.64 -2.01
N LYS A 160 -24.92 -11.23 -3.29
CA LYS A 160 -24.16 -11.89 -4.37
C LYS A 160 -22.71 -11.40 -4.43
N LEU A 161 -22.46 -10.10 -4.25
CA LEU A 161 -21.11 -9.54 -4.29
C LEU A 161 -20.28 -9.99 -3.08
N ASP A 162 -20.92 -10.07 -1.90
CA ASP A 162 -20.29 -10.58 -0.69
C ASP A 162 -19.86 -12.04 -0.83
N LYS A 163 -20.70 -12.90 -1.41
CA LYS A 163 -20.34 -14.30 -1.69
C LYS A 163 -19.16 -14.43 -2.65
N ILE A 164 -19.12 -13.58 -3.69
CA ILE A 164 -18.00 -13.55 -4.64
C ILE A 164 -16.71 -13.16 -3.92
N LEU A 165 -16.77 -12.10 -3.12
CA LEU A 165 -15.64 -11.65 -2.33
C LEU A 165 -15.17 -12.72 -1.34
N ASP A 166 -16.09 -13.42 -0.66
CA ASP A 166 -15.78 -14.50 0.29
C ASP A 166 -14.98 -15.63 -0.37
N VAL A 167 -15.35 -16.03 -1.58
CA VAL A 167 -14.62 -17.07 -2.31
C VAL A 167 -13.24 -16.58 -2.76
N ILE A 168 -13.11 -15.34 -3.23
CA ILE A 168 -11.80 -14.76 -3.60
C ILE A 168 -10.89 -14.67 -2.38
N LEU A 169 -11.41 -14.15 -1.26
CA LEU A 169 -10.67 -14.05 -0.01
C LEU A 169 -10.29 -15.45 0.51
N GLY A 170 -11.23 -16.40 0.50
CA GLY A 170 -10.98 -17.80 0.87
C GLY A 170 -9.88 -18.46 0.03
N GLY A 171 -9.85 -18.19 -1.27
CA GLY A 171 -8.79 -18.66 -2.17
C GLY A 171 -7.43 -18.07 -1.81
N CYS A 172 -7.35 -16.75 -1.65
CA CYS A 172 -6.11 -16.08 -1.26
C CYS A 172 -5.59 -16.55 0.11
N PHE A 173 -6.49 -16.69 1.09
CA PHE A 173 -6.15 -17.12 2.44
C PHE A 173 -5.58 -18.54 2.44
N SER A 174 -6.21 -19.44 1.68
CA SER A 174 -5.79 -20.84 1.53
C SER A 174 -4.40 -20.97 0.89
N ILE A 175 -4.08 -20.15 -0.12
CA ILE A 175 -2.77 -20.20 -0.79
C ILE A 175 -1.68 -19.61 0.11
N VAL A 176 -1.95 -18.47 0.74
CA VAL A 176 -0.95 -17.76 1.57
C VAL A 176 -0.64 -18.52 2.86
N LEU A 177 -1.68 -18.97 3.56
CA LEU A 177 -1.60 -19.73 4.81
C LEU A 177 -2.39 -21.05 4.68
N PRO A 178 -1.81 -22.09 4.06
CA PRO A 178 -2.44 -23.38 3.97
C PRO A 178 -2.73 -23.92 5.37
N SER A 179 -3.98 -24.34 5.61
CA SER A 179 -4.34 -25.11 6.81
C SER A 179 -3.39 -26.30 6.90
N SER A 180 -2.57 -26.38 7.94
CA SER A 180 -1.61 -27.47 8.13
C SER A 180 -2.33 -28.80 8.36
N ASN A 181 -2.73 -29.47 7.28
CA ASN A 181 -3.17 -30.85 7.21
C ASN A 181 -2.82 -31.40 5.83
N LEU A 182 -1.54 -31.57 5.56
CA LEU A 182 -1.00 -32.64 4.71
C LEU A 182 0.53 -32.59 4.80
N LYS A 183 1.08 -33.49 5.62
CA LYS A 183 2.43 -33.99 5.42
C LYS A 183 2.46 -34.61 4.02
N MET A 184 3.10 -33.97 3.06
CA MET A 184 3.56 -34.64 1.86
C MET A 184 5.06 -34.42 1.72
N SER A 185 5.74 -35.56 1.62
CA SER A 185 7.17 -35.80 1.59
C SER A 185 7.96 -34.84 0.69
N ARG A 186 9.01 -34.24 1.27
CA ARG A 186 10.14 -33.70 0.52
C ARG A 186 10.87 -34.86 -0.15
N SER A 187 10.93 -34.88 -1.48
CA SER A 187 12.03 -35.51 -2.20
C SER A 187 12.85 -34.42 -2.88
N SER A 188 14.14 -34.43 -2.56
CA SER A 188 15.18 -33.55 -3.09
C SER A 188 15.71 -34.07 -4.42
N ALA A 189 15.84 -33.20 -5.42
CA ALA A 189 16.89 -33.30 -6.42
C ALA A 189 17.21 -31.91 -6.94
N ALA A 190 18.48 -31.51 -6.79
CA ALA A 190 19.03 -30.27 -7.31
C ALA A 190 19.48 -30.45 -8.77
N THR A 191 19.40 -29.38 -9.56
CA THR A 191 20.40 -29.03 -10.58
C THR A 191 20.21 -27.56 -10.98
N SER A 192 21.32 -26.91 -11.24
CA SER A 192 21.49 -25.48 -11.50
C SER A 192 21.27 -25.11 -12.98
N ASP A 193 20.80 -23.88 -13.24
CA ASP A 193 21.45 -22.87 -14.11
C ASP A 193 20.44 -21.84 -14.67
N ASN A 194 20.77 -20.56 -14.45
CA ASN A 194 20.48 -19.30 -15.17
C ASN A 194 19.24 -19.14 -16.09
N ALA A 195 18.33 -18.24 -15.73
CA ALA A 195 17.86 -17.10 -16.54
C ALA A 195 16.87 -16.22 -15.75
N ASP A 196 17.10 -14.90 -15.75
CA ASP A 196 16.18 -13.88 -15.28
C ASP A 196 14.89 -13.88 -16.10
N PHE A 197 13.79 -14.37 -15.53
CA PHE A 197 12.40 -13.93 -15.69
C PHE A 197 11.61 -14.77 -14.68
N SER A 198 11.01 -14.12 -13.67
CA SER A 198 10.38 -14.83 -12.57
C SER A 198 9.06 -15.46 -13.00
N ASP A 199 9.13 -16.66 -13.60
CA ASP A 199 8.02 -17.60 -13.64
C ASP A 199 7.77 -18.08 -12.20
N SER A 200 6.96 -17.32 -11.46
CA SER A 200 6.58 -17.68 -10.12
C SER A 200 5.55 -18.80 -10.19
N LEU A 201 6.02 -20.04 -10.01
CA LEU A 201 5.11 -21.16 -9.82
C LEU A 201 4.12 -20.81 -8.68
N PRO A 202 2.82 -21.00 -8.87
CA PRO A 202 1.79 -20.75 -7.87
C PRO A 202 2.09 -21.53 -6.59
N GLY A 203 2.22 -20.80 -5.47
CA GLY A 203 2.65 -21.35 -4.19
C GLY A 203 4.11 -21.08 -3.81
N SER A 204 4.92 -20.52 -4.72
CA SER A 204 6.25 -19.95 -4.38
C SER A 204 6.12 -18.82 -3.37
N ILE A 205 7.17 -18.58 -2.56
CA ILE A 205 7.15 -17.49 -1.57
C ILE A 205 6.89 -16.11 -2.21
N GLY A 206 7.40 -15.89 -3.43
CA GLY A 206 7.14 -14.68 -4.21
C GLY A 206 5.66 -14.53 -4.54
N SER A 207 5.05 -15.55 -5.15
CA SER A 207 3.61 -15.53 -5.45
C SER A 207 2.73 -15.29 -4.21
N LYS A 208 3.10 -15.86 -3.05
CA LYS A 208 2.38 -15.59 -1.78
C LYS A 208 2.48 -14.13 -1.33
N ILE A 209 3.65 -13.50 -1.49
CA ILE A 209 3.85 -12.08 -1.19
C ILE A 209 2.99 -11.22 -2.12
N ASP A 210 2.93 -11.55 -3.41
CA ASP A 210 2.14 -10.81 -4.37
C ASP A 210 0.62 -10.97 -4.13
N ILE A 211 0.16 -12.17 -3.79
CA ILE A 211 -1.23 -12.41 -3.37
C ILE A 211 -1.57 -11.58 -2.12
N LEU A 212 -0.66 -11.51 -1.16
CA LEU A 212 -0.84 -10.71 0.06
C LEU A 212 -0.91 -9.20 -0.25
N CYS A 213 -0.07 -8.72 -1.16
CA CYS A 213 -0.13 -7.36 -1.68
C CYS A 213 -1.47 -7.12 -2.40
N GLY A 214 -1.94 -8.09 -3.19
CA GLY A 214 -3.24 -8.04 -3.86
C GLY A 214 -4.42 -7.98 -2.90
N LEU A 215 -4.39 -8.77 -1.83
CA LEU A 215 -5.35 -8.70 -0.71
C LEU A 215 -5.36 -7.30 -0.08
N ALA A 216 -4.19 -6.68 0.09
CA ALA A 216 -4.08 -5.33 0.62
C ALA A 216 -4.74 -4.29 -0.30
N TRP A 217 -4.61 -4.44 -1.63
CA TRP A 217 -5.32 -3.59 -2.60
C TRP A 217 -6.83 -3.75 -2.52
N ILE A 218 -7.34 -4.99 -2.45
CA ILE A 218 -8.77 -5.23 -2.24
C ILE A 218 -9.22 -4.61 -0.92
N GLY A 219 -8.46 -4.84 0.16
CA GLY A 219 -8.67 -4.24 1.47
C GLY A 219 -8.71 -2.71 1.42
N LYS A 220 -7.84 -2.07 0.64
CA LYS A 220 -7.87 -0.62 0.42
C LYS A 220 -9.16 -0.17 -0.26
N GLY A 221 -9.59 -0.86 -1.32
CA GLY A 221 -10.83 -0.53 -2.03
C GLY A 221 -12.06 -0.62 -1.13
N LEU A 222 -12.14 -1.68 -0.32
CA LEU A 222 -13.17 -1.90 0.69
C LEU A 222 -13.11 -0.85 1.80
N LEU A 223 -11.90 -0.54 2.27
CA LEU A 223 -11.68 0.45 3.30
C LEU A 223 -12.13 1.86 2.86
N MET A 224 -11.73 2.27 1.66
CA MET A 224 -12.08 3.59 1.10
C MET A 224 -13.58 3.74 0.87
N ARG A 225 -14.30 2.66 0.52
CA ARG A 225 -15.78 2.65 0.47
C ARG A 225 -16.44 2.48 1.85
N GLY A 226 -15.66 2.22 2.90
CA GLY A 226 -16.08 2.00 4.29
C GLY A 226 -16.98 0.77 4.43
N ASP A 227 -16.53 -0.33 3.86
CA ASP A 227 -17.11 -1.66 3.97
C ASP A 227 -16.61 -2.40 5.21
N GLU A 228 -17.41 -3.29 5.78
CA GLU A 228 -17.03 -4.04 6.98
C GLU A 228 -16.11 -5.24 6.71
N LYS A 229 -16.11 -5.81 5.50
CA LYS A 229 -15.26 -6.96 5.14
C LYS A 229 -13.76 -6.63 5.15
N VAL A 230 -13.39 -5.35 5.19
CA VAL A 230 -12.02 -4.92 5.49
C VAL A 230 -11.51 -5.53 6.80
N LYS A 231 -12.39 -5.80 7.78
CA LYS A 231 -12.05 -6.43 9.05
C LYS A 231 -11.49 -7.83 8.84
N GLU A 232 -12.09 -8.63 7.95
CA GLU A 232 -11.63 -10.00 7.65
C GLU A 232 -10.21 -9.99 7.07
N ILE A 233 -9.96 -9.13 6.09
CA ILE A 233 -8.63 -8.94 5.49
C ILE A 233 -7.63 -8.47 6.55
N SER A 234 -8.01 -7.50 7.39
CA SER A 234 -7.11 -6.97 8.42
C SER A 234 -6.74 -8.02 9.46
N MET A 235 -7.70 -8.84 9.89
CA MET A 235 -7.45 -9.94 10.83
C MET A 235 -6.58 -11.03 10.20
N PHE A 236 -6.75 -11.31 8.91
CA PHE A 236 -5.86 -12.21 8.18
C PHE A 236 -4.43 -11.66 8.10
N LEU A 237 -4.25 -10.38 7.73
CA LEU A 237 -2.93 -9.74 7.72
C LEU A 237 -2.28 -9.75 9.11
N LEU A 238 -3.04 -9.46 10.17
CA LEU A 238 -2.58 -9.54 11.57
C LEU A 238 -2.09 -10.95 11.94
N LYS A 239 -2.76 -11.99 11.46
CA LYS A 239 -2.32 -13.40 11.61
C LYS A 239 -1.02 -13.65 10.85
N CYS A 240 -0.89 -13.13 9.62
CA CYS A 240 0.33 -13.26 8.81
C CYS A 240 1.58 -12.64 9.46
N LEU A 241 1.43 -11.61 10.33
CA LEU A 241 2.56 -11.00 11.06
C LEU A 241 3.32 -11.99 11.96
N SER A 242 2.73 -13.14 12.28
CA SER A 242 3.35 -14.21 13.08
C SER A 242 3.84 -15.39 12.22
N SER A 243 3.96 -15.21 10.91
CA SER A 243 4.42 -16.24 9.96
C SER A 243 5.94 -16.18 9.73
N GLU A 244 6.44 -16.93 8.75
CA GLU A 244 7.85 -16.86 8.31
C GLU A 244 8.26 -15.43 7.92
N ALA A 245 9.54 -15.10 8.12
CA ALA A 245 10.05 -13.72 8.10
C ALA A 245 9.66 -12.90 6.85
N SER A 246 9.76 -13.48 5.65
CA SER A 246 9.42 -12.79 4.40
C SER A 246 7.92 -12.49 4.29
N LEU A 247 7.07 -13.47 4.64
CA LEU A 247 5.62 -13.31 4.62
C LEU A 247 5.14 -12.34 5.71
N ALA A 248 5.76 -12.41 6.89
CA ALA A 248 5.48 -11.51 8.00
C ALA A 248 5.84 -10.05 7.64
N SER A 249 6.99 -9.83 6.99
CA SER A 249 7.36 -8.51 6.45
C SER A 249 6.36 -8.02 5.42
N ALA A 250 6.00 -8.85 4.43
CA ALA A 250 5.02 -8.48 3.43
C ALA A 250 3.64 -8.16 4.04
N ALA A 251 3.26 -8.84 5.13
CA ALA A 251 2.03 -8.55 5.87
C ALA A 251 2.08 -7.20 6.58
N ALA A 252 3.26 -6.79 7.07
CA ALA A 252 3.44 -5.45 7.62
C ALA A 252 3.32 -4.39 6.52
N ASP A 253 3.96 -4.62 5.37
CA ASP A 253 3.93 -3.71 4.21
C ASP A 253 2.52 -3.62 3.59
N ALA A 254 1.70 -4.68 3.69
CA ALA A 254 0.30 -4.65 3.28
C ALA A 254 -0.52 -3.57 4.00
N PHE A 255 -0.22 -3.28 5.28
CA PHE A 255 -0.87 -2.16 5.99
C PHE A 255 -0.48 -0.80 5.38
N HIS A 256 0.73 -0.67 4.84
CA HIS A 256 1.11 0.52 4.07
C HIS A 256 0.28 0.66 2.79
N VAL A 257 0.09 -0.43 2.04
CA VAL A 257 -0.75 -0.42 0.83
C VAL A 257 -2.18 0.04 1.15
N MET A 258 -2.76 -0.47 2.24
CA MET A 258 -4.13 -0.13 2.66
C MET A 258 -4.29 1.34 3.09
N MET A 259 -3.32 1.89 3.83
CA MET A 259 -3.45 3.22 4.45
C MET A 259 -2.79 4.34 3.64
N GLY A 260 -1.73 4.04 2.90
CA GLY A 260 -0.98 5.00 2.09
C GLY A 260 -1.79 5.53 0.92
N ASP A 261 -1.41 6.68 0.39
CA ASP A 261 -1.94 7.16 -0.88
C ASP A 261 -1.26 6.39 -2.04
N SER A 262 -1.92 6.28 -3.19
CA SER A 262 -1.35 5.59 -4.35
C SER A 262 -1.58 6.38 -5.63
N GLU A 263 -0.55 6.42 -6.46
CA GLU A 263 -0.63 6.96 -7.82
C GLU A 263 -1.06 5.91 -8.85
N VAL A 264 -1.11 4.62 -8.49
CA VAL A 264 -1.26 3.49 -9.44
C VAL A 264 -2.71 3.04 -9.62
N CYS A 265 -3.53 3.11 -8.56
CA CYS A 265 -4.98 2.86 -8.59
C CYS A 265 -5.66 3.45 -7.34
N LEU A 266 -6.99 3.36 -7.26
CA LEU A 266 -7.77 3.77 -6.07
C LEU A 266 -7.48 5.19 -5.57
N ASN A 267 -7.52 6.16 -6.49
CA ASN A 267 -7.35 7.57 -6.19
C ASN A 267 -8.35 8.42 -6.98
N LYS A 268 -8.35 9.74 -6.77
CA LYS A 268 -9.28 10.66 -7.44
C LYS A 268 -9.10 10.71 -8.96
N LYS A 269 -7.88 10.51 -9.48
CA LYS A 269 -7.60 10.49 -10.94
C LYS A 269 -8.29 9.30 -11.61
N PHE A 270 -8.51 8.23 -10.86
CA PHE A 270 -9.14 6.99 -11.30
C PHE A 270 -10.52 6.78 -10.68
N HIS A 271 -11.20 7.87 -10.33
CA HIS A 271 -12.63 7.89 -9.96
C HIS A 271 -12.99 6.95 -8.81
N ALA A 272 -12.05 6.76 -7.87
CA ALA A 272 -12.28 5.94 -6.69
C ALA A 272 -13.31 6.58 -5.75
N ARG A 273 -14.14 5.76 -5.11
CA ARG A 273 -15.04 6.16 -4.05
C ARG A 273 -14.26 6.25 -2.73
N ILE A 274 -14.14 7.46 -2.20
CA ILE A 274 -13.33 7.75 -0.99
C ILE A 274 -14.20 8.37 0.10
N LYS A 275 -14.46 7.65 1.20
CA LYS A 275 -15.14 8.19 2.39
C LYS A 275 -14.17 9.01 3.23
N PHE A 276 -14.48 10.26 3.50
CA PHE A 276 -13.59 11.23 4.16
C PHE A 276 -12.80 10.71 5.39
N LEU A 277 -13.42 9.95 6.30
CA LEU A 277 -12.80 9.51 7.56
C LEU A 277 -12.26 8.07 7.53
N TYR A 278 -12.07 7.44 6.37
CA TYR A 278 -11.71 6.03 6.31
C TYR A 278 -10.41 5.71 7.05
N LYS A 279 -9.36 6.54 6.89
CA LYS A 279 -8.06 6.35 7.58
C LYS A 279 -8.19 6.47 9.09
N GLN A 280 -8.92 7.49 9.57
CA GLN A 280 -9.17 7.68 11.00
C GLN A 280 -9.92 6.50 11.60
N ARG A 281 -11.02 6.05 10.96
CA ARG A 281 -11.82 4.92 11.45
C ARG A 281 -10.99 3.65 11.53
N PHE A 282 -10.18 3.38 10.50
CA PHE A 282 -9.31 2.20 10.47
C PHE A 282 -8.26 2.22 11.59
N PHE A 283 -7.59 3.36 11.77
CA PHE A 283 -6.67 3.57 12.89
C PHE A 283 -7.35 3.30 14.24
N SER A 284 -8.52 3.88 14.50
CA SER A 284 -9.26 3.67 15.76
C SER A 284 -9.64 2.20 15.99
N ILE A 285 -9.97 1.44 14.94
CA ILE A 285 -10.31 0.02 15.05
C ILE A 285 -9.07 -0.83 15.37
N LEU A 286 -7.95 -0.60 14.66
CA LEU A 286 -6.77 -1.46 14.76
C LEU A 286 -5.85 -1.11 15.92
N MET A 287 -5.80 0.16 16.34
CA MET A 287 -4.96 0.63 17.45
C MET A 287 -5.02 -0.28 18.69
N PRO A 288 -6.19 -0.56 19.31
CA PRO A 288 -6.22 -1.40 20.51
C PRO A 288 -5.71 -2.83 20.25
N ILE A 289 -5.91 -3.38 19.05
CA ILE A 289 -5.46 -4.72 18.68
C ILE A 289 -3.93 -4.76 18.58
N PHE A 290 -3.32 -3.77 17.93
CA PHE A 290 -1.85 -3.65 17.86
C PHE A 290 -1.24 -3.45 19.25
N LEU A 291 -1.82 -2.59 20.08
CA LEU A 291 -1.34 -2.37 21.44
C LEU A 291 -1.38 -3.66 22.28
N SER A 292 -2.43 -4.48 22.15
CA SER A 292 -2.49 -5.79 22.81
C SER A 292 -1.41 -6.74 22.29
N LYS A 293 -1.31 -6.89 20.96
CA LYS A 293 -0.35 -7.80 20.32
C LYS A 293 1.11 -7.43 20.66
N ILE A 294 1.43 -6.14 20.74
CA ILE A 294 2.75 -5.63 21.16
C ILE A 294 3.08 -6.01 22.60
N LYS A 295 2.09 -5.97 23.50
CA LYS A 295 2.26 -6.35 24.92
C LYS A 295 2.44 -7.86 25.07
N GLU A 296 1.71 -8.64 24.28
CA GLU A 296 1.74 -10.11 24.32
C GLU A 296 2.99 -10.71 23.64
N THR A 297 3.60 -9.98 22.70
CA THR A 297 4.76 -10.47 21.94
C THR A 297 6.07 -10.22 22.69
N SER A 298 6.73 -11.30 23.10
CA SER A 298 8.05 -11.27 23.74
C SER A 298 9.22 -11.33 22.74
N GLU A 299 9.06 -12.04 21.63
CA GLU A 299 10.10 -12.23 20.62
C GLU A 299 10.37 -10.93 19.84
N LEU A 300 11.63 -10.47 19.85
CA LEU A 300 12.00 -9.18 19.26
C LEU A 300 11.78 -9.11 17.75
N THR A 301 12.11 -10.16 17.00
CA THR A 301 11.94 -10.26 15.55
C THR A 301 10.47 -10.06 15.14
N THR A 302 9.57 -10.85 15.74
CA THR A 302 8.12 -10.73 15.54
C THR A 302 7.62 -9.36 16.00
N LYS A 303 8.15 -8.82 17.10
CA LYS A 303 7.79 -7.49 17.59
C LYS A 303 8.18 -6.37 16.62
N LEU A 304 9.34 -6.45 15.96
CA LEU A 304 9.78 -5.49 14.94
C LEU A 304 8.83 -5.49 13.72
N VAL A 305 8.36 -6.67 13.30
CA VAL A 305 7.37 -6.77 12.23
C VAL A 305 6.04 -6.12 12.63
N ILE A 306 5.58 -6.35 13.87
CA ILE A 306 4.37 -5.70 14.41
C ILE A 306 4.57 -4.18 14.50
N TYR A 307 5.77 -3.72 14.86
CA TYR A 307 6.14 -2.30 14.90
C TYR A 307 6.10 -1.66 13.52
N ARG A 308 6.60 -2.35 12.48
CA ARG A 308 6.50 -1.89 11.09
C ARG A 308 5.03 -1.74 10.66
N ALA A 309 4.22 -2.78 10.89
CA ALA A 309 2.80 -2.77 10.56
C ALA A 309 2.05 -1.62 11.27
N PHE A 310 2.23 -1.47 12.58
CA PHE A 310 1.57 -0.42 13.34
C PHE A 310 2.09 0.97 12.96
N GLY A 311 3.39 1.08 12.70
CA GLY A 311 4.03 2.30 12.19
C GLY A 311 3.38 2.77 10.89
N HIS A 312 3.12 1.87 9.94
CA HIS A 312 2.41 2.21 8.70
C HIS A 312 0.99 2.76 8.95
N ILE A 313 0.28 2.23 9.93
CA ILE A 313 -1.06 2.73 10.29
C ILE A 313 -0.96 4.12 10.93
N ILE A 314 -0.07 4.32 11.90
CA ILE A 314 0.11 5.60 12.59
C ILE A 314 0.53 6.70 11.61
N SER A 315 1.56 6.42 10.80
CA SER A 315 2.14 7.40 9.86
C SER A 315 1.16 7.87 8.78
N ASN A 316 0.17 7.05 8.44
CA ASN A 316 -0.82 7.37 7.41
C ASN A 316 -2.18 7.80 7.99
N ALA A 317 -2.35 7.81 9.31
CA ALA A 317 -3.53 8.36 9.95
C ALA A 317 -3.47 9.90 9.97
N PRO A 318 -4.62 10.60 9.96
CA PRO A 318 -4.64 12.03 10.20
C PRO A 318 -3.99 12.36 11.55
N VAL A 319 -3.06 13.33 11.58
CA VAL A 319 -2.31 13.68 12.80
C VAL A 319 -3.26 14.06 13.95
N SER A 320 -4.40 14.70 13.67
CA SER A 320 -5.43 15.01 14.67
C SER A 320 -6.04 13.76 15.33
N ALA A 321 -6.18 12.66 14.58
CA ALA A 321 -6.65 11.38 15.13
C ALA A 321 -5.60 10.76 16.05
N VAL A 322 -4.32 10.83 15.66
CA VAL A 322 -3.18 10.36 16.48
C VAL A 322 -3.10 11.18 17.77
N ILE A 323 -3.21 12.51 17.71
CA ILE A 323 -3.20 13.40 18.88
C ILE A 323 -4.33 13.07 19.84
N THR A 324 -5.52 12.75 19.33
CA THR A 324 -6.68 12.38 20.16
C THR A 324 -6.37 11.17 21.05
N GLU A 325 -5.56 10.24 20.56
CA GLU A 325 -5.17 9.01 21.25
C GLU A 325 -3.74 9.06 21.84
N ALA A 326 -3.13 10.24 21.91
CA ALA A 326 -1.70 10.42 22.21
C ALA A 326 -1.26 9.72 23.51
N HIS A 327 -2.04 9.81 24.59
CA HIS A 327 -1.71 9.19 25.87
C HIS A 327 -1.56 7.65 25.78
N GLN A 328 -2.26 7.00 24.83
CA GLN A 328 -2.21 5.55 24.65
C GLN A 328 -1.06 5.12 23.74
N ILE A 329 -0.68 5.95 22.77
CA ILE A 329 0.19 5.53 21.66
C ILE A 329 1.56 6.20 21.64
N LEU A 330 1.75 7.36 22.30
CA LEU A 330 2.98 8.16 22.16
C LEU A 330 4.24 7.36 22.48
N LEU A 331 4.26 6.65 23.62
CA LEU A 331 5.42 5.86 24.02
C LEU A 331 5.67 4.67 23.08
N VAL A 332 4.61 4.06 22.56
CA VAL A 332 4.74 2.98 21.56
C VAL A 332 5.30 3.55 20.25
N MET A 333 4.80 4.69 19.80
CA MET A 333 5.30 5.38 18.60
C MET A 333 6.80 5.74 18.74
N VAL A 334 7.21 6.22 19.91
CA VAL A 334 8.60 6.58 20.22
C VAL A 334 9.49 5.32 20.30
N ASP A 335 8.98 4.21 20.85
CA ASP A 335 9.70 2.93 20.84
C ASP A 335 9.83 2.36 19.42
N ILE A 336 8.79 2.46 18.58
CA ILE A 336 8.87 2.10 17.15
C ILE A 336 9.98 2.91 16.45
N LEU A 337 10.00 4.24 16.64
CA LEU A 337 11.04 5.10 16.09
C LEU A 337 12.44 4.63 16.51
N ALA A 338 12.65 4.36 17.80
CA ALA A 338 13.94 3.94 18.33
C ALA A 338 14.39 2.56 17.80
N LYS A 339 13.46 1.62 17.63
CA LYS A 339 13.77 0.26 17.18
C LYS A 339 13.96 0.16 15.67
N LEU A 340 13.17 0.90 14.88
CA LEU A 340 13.25 0.87 13.42
C LEU A 340 14.37 1.78 12.88
N SER A 341 14.89 2.72 13.68
CA SER A 341 16.01 3.59 13.27
C SER A 341 17.39 2.91 13.26
N VAL A 342 17.46 1.58 13.42
CA VAL A 342 18.73 0.84 13.45
C VAL A 342 19.21 0.49 12.03
N ASP A 343 18.29 0.23 11.10
CA ASP A 343 18.60 -0.17 9.73
C ASP A 343 18.09 0.87 8.71
N ASN A 344 18.55 0.73 7.47
CA ASN A 344 18.17 1.51 6.30
C ASN A 344 16.82 1.06 5.71
N GLN A 345 16.37 -0.18 5.98
CA GLN A 345 15.13 -0.73 5.41
C GLN A 345 13.90 0.14 5.75
N ASP A 346 13.82 0.63 6.99
CA ASP A 346 12.66 1.35 7.51
C ASP A 346 12.81 2.89 7.45
N LYS A 347 13.80 3.41 6.70
CA LYS A 347 14.13 4.85 6.70
C LYS A 347 12.94 5.76 6.39
N ASP A 348 12.08 5.36 5.45
CA ASP A 348 10.93 6.15 5.00
C ASP A 348 9.80 6.12 6.04
N LEU A 349 9.62 4.97 6.71
CA LEU A 349 8.69 4.83 7.82
C LEU A 349 9.16 5.61 9.05
N VAL A 350 10.46 5.55 9.38
CA VAL A 350 11.07 6.35 10.46
C VAL A 350 10.85 7.85 10.20
N TYR A 351 11.08 8.30 8.96
CA TYR A 351 10.80 9.69 8.60
C TYR A 351 9.32 10.04 8.76
N SER A 352 8.43 9.18 8.27
CA SER A 352 6.98 9.41 8.35
C SER A 352 6.47 9.48 9.80
N LEU A 353 6.97 8.61 10.69
CA LEU A 353 6.66 8.66 12.12
C LEU A 353 7.24 9.89 12.81
N LEU A 354 8.44 10.34 12.41
CA LEU A 354 9.02 11.58 12.91
C LEU A 354 8.20 12.80 12.49
N LEU A 355 7.63 12.81 11.29
CA LEU A 355 6.68 13.85 10.86
C LEU A 355 5.41 13.85 11.70
N VAL A 356 4.88 12.68 12.08
CA VAL A 356 3.74 12.60 13.01
C VAL A 356 4.10 13.21 14.37
N LEU A 357 5.26 12.85 14.94
CA LEU A 357 5.75 13.44 16.19
C LEU A 357 5.94 14.97 16.07
N SER A 358 6.48 15.43 14.94
CA SER A 358 6.62 16.86 14.64
C SER A 358 5.27 17.56 14.58
N GLY A 359 4.26 16.95 13.95
CA GLY A 359 2.89 17.46 13.92
C GLY A 359 2.26 17.52 15.32
N MET A 360 2.53 16.56 16.19
CA MET A 360 2.09 16.61 17.60
C MET A 360 2.71 17.78 18.36
N LEU A 361 3.95 18.18 18.05
CA LEU A 361 4.58 19.37 18.66
C LEU A 361 3.92 20.69 18.24
N MET A 362 3.07 20.69 17.21
CA MET A 362 2.35 21.88 16.75
C MET A 362 0.96 22.03 17.39
N ASP A 363 0.48 21.02 18.11
CA ASP A 363 -0.84 21.01 18.77
C ASP A 363 -0.70 21.01 20.30
N GLU A 364 -1.53 21.77 21.01
CA GLU A 364 -1.42 21.91 22.48
C GLU A 364 -1.57 20.57 23.23
N LYS A 365 -2.52 19.71 22.84
CA LYS A 365 -2.69 18.39 23.49
C LYS A 365 -1.51 17.47 23.19
N GLY A 366 -1.01 17.54 21.96
CA GLY A 366 0.21 16.82 21.56
C GLY A 366 1.42 17.25 22.40
N LYS A 367 1.61 18.56 22.59
CA LYS A 367 2.67 19.13 23.44
C LYS A 367 2.57 18.67 24.88
N GLU A 368 1.38 18.69 25.48
CA GLU A 368 1.16 18.24 26.87
C GLU A 368 1.67 16.80 27.07
N CYS A 369 1.26 15.88 26.20
CA CYS A 369 1.68 14.47 26.27
C CYS A 369 3.19 14.28 26.07
N ILE A 370 3.80 15.07 25.17
CA ILE A 370 5.24 15.06 24.92
C ILE A 370 6.02 15.59 26.14
N VAL A 371 5.54 16.65 26.78
CA VAL A 371 6.19 17.25 27.97
C VAL A 371 6.24 16.27 29.13
N GLU A 372 5.20 15.45 29.31
CA GLU A 372 5.18 14.39 30.34
C GLU A 372 6.27 13.33 30.11
N ASN A 373 6.58 13.04 28.85
CA ASN A 373 7.49 11.97 28.43
C ASN A 373 8.83 12.48 27.87
N ILE A 374 9.17 13.73 28.19
CA ILE A 374 10.22 14.49 27.50
C ILE A 374 11.59 13.81 27.48
N ARG A 375 11.98 13.13 28.57
CA ARG A 375 13.30 12.48 28.67
C ARG A 375 13.49 11.40 27.61
N ILE A 376 12.46 10.57 27.40
CA ILE A 376 12.50 9.46 26.45
C ILE A 376 12.54 10.03 25.03
N ILE A 377 11.71 11.03 24.77
CA ILE A 377 11.60 11.68 23.45
C ILE A 377 12.91 12.38 23.07
N ILE A 378 13.51 13.14 23.99
CA ILE A 378 14.81 13.78 23.75
C ILE A 378 15.90 12.74 23.44
N SER A 379 15.88 11.59 24.14
CA SER A 379 16.84 10.52 23.89
C SER A 379 16.73 9.95 22.47
N VAL A 380 15.51 9.65 22.02
CA VAL A 380 15.26 9.13 20.67
C VAL A 380 15.57 10.18 19.61
N LEU A 381 15.14 11.44 19.79
CA LEU A 381 15.49 12.53 18.87
C LEU A 381 17.01 12.71 18.76
N ALA A 382 17.75 12.62 19.87
CA ALA A 382 19.21 12.73 19.85
C ALA A 382 19.88 11.60 19.04
N GLN A 383 19.32 10.39 19.06
CA GLN A 383 19.75 9.29 18.18
C GLN A 383 19.44 9.63 16.71
N LEU A 384 18.25 10.14 16.42
CA LEU A 384 17.83 10.50 15.06
C LEU A 384 18.63 11.66 14.47
N VAL A 385 19.13 12.59 15.27
CA VAL A 385 20.07 13.64 14.82
C VAL A 385 21.37 13.05 14.24
N SER A 386 21.74 11.84 14.62
CA SER A 386 22.91 11.13 14.09
C SER A 386 22.54 10.03 13.08
N TYR A 387 21.29 9.96 12.62
CA TYR A 387 20.79 8.90 11.76
C TYR A 387 21.51 8.88 10.39
N PRO A 388 22.21 7.78 10.02
CA PRO A 388 23.10 7.79 8.87
C PRO A 388 22.37 7.74 7.53
N HIS A 389 21.17 7.15 7.49
CA HIS A 389 20.54 6.73 6.23
C HIS A 389 19.75 7.83 5.51
N MET A 390 19.28 8.86 6.22
CA MET A 390 18.44 9.89 5.62
C MET A 390 18.67 11.28 6.23
N MET A 391 19.05 12.26 5.40
CA MET A 391 19.36 13.62 5.91
C MET A 391 18.13 14.35 6.45
N VAL A 392 16.95 14.15 5.85
CA VAL A 392 15.72 14.83 6.27
C VAL A 392 15.26 14.37 7.64
N VAL A 393 15.59 13.14 8.06
CA VAL A 393 15.37 12.66 9.43
C VAL A 393 16.21 13.47 10.43
N ARG A 394 17.50 13.66 10.14
CA ARG A 394 18.40 14.43 11.01
C ARG A 394 17.97 15.89 11.12
N GLU A 395 17.63 16.50 10.00
CA GLU A 395 17.11 17.87 9.93
C GLU A 395 15.82 18.02 10.74
N THR A 396 14.84 17.14 10.52
CA THR A 396 13.55 17.19 11.22
C THR A 396 13.72 16.95 12.72
N ALA A 397 14.64 16.08 13.14
CA ALA A 397 14.91 15.85 14.56
C ALA A 397 15.46 17.12 15.25
N LEU A 398 16.32 17.88 14.57
CA LEU A 398 16.80 19.19 15.07
C LEU A 398 15.67 20.23 15.10
N GLN A 399 14.79 20.25 14.11
CA GLN A 399 13.60 21.12 14.12
C GLN A 399 12.66 20.78 15.28
N CYS A 400 12.48 19.49 15.59
CA CYS A 400 11.74 19.05 16.78
C CYS A 400 12.38 19.58 18.06
N PHE A 401 13.72 19.51 18.20
CA PHE A 401 14.39 20.14 19.33
C PHE A 401 14.13 21.64 19.41
N VAL A 402 14.22 22.38 18.29
CA VAL A 402 13.90 23.81 18.26
C VAL A 402 12.46 24.06 18.74
N ALA A 403 11.48 23.28 18.27
CA ALA A 403 10.09 23.42 18.71
C ALA A 403 9.94 23.15 20.22
N MET A 404 10.64 22.15 20.76
CA MET A 404 10.60 21.79 22.18
C MET A 404 11.22 22.85 23.10
N SER A 405 12.01 23.81 22.59
CA SER A 405 12.57 24.88 23.43
C SER A 405 11.51 25.83 23.99
N SER A 406 10.30 25.84 23.42
CA SER A 406 9.18 26.67 23.89
C SER A 406 8.43 26.07 25.08
N PHE A 407 8.78 24.85 25.52
CA PHE A 407 8.14 24.23 26.68
C PHE A 407 8.52 24.91 28.01
N PRO A 408 7.73 24.72 29.08
CA PRO A 408 8.02 25.34 30.37
C PRO A 408 9.42 25.01 30.89
N HIS A 409 10.18 26.04 31.25
CA HIS A 409 11.59 25.94 31.66
C HIS A 409 11.85 24.81 32.68
N SER A 410 10.97 24.66 33.67
CA SER A 410 11.05 23.63 34.71
C SER A 410 11.07 22.19 34.18
N LYS A 411 10.51 21.94 33.00
CA LYS A 411 10.42 20.63 32.35
C LYS A 411 11.60 20.36 31.41
N VAL A 412 12.07 21.37 30.69
CA VAL A 412 13.10 21.22 29.63
C VAL A 412 14.53 21.48 30.08
N TYR A 413 14.76 22.32 31.10
CA TYR A 413 16.11 22.76 31.46
C TYR A 413 17.09 21.61 31.70
N ARG A 414 16.63 20.53 32.35
CA ARG A 414 17.46 19.34 32.62
C ARG A 414 17.90 18.59 31.35
N MET A 415 17.18 18.75 30.25
CA MET A 415 17.46 18.11 28.96
C MET A 415 18.46 18.91 28.10
N ARG A 416 18.69 20.18 28.45
CA ARG A 416 19.56 21.10 27.70
C ARG A 416 20.94 20.51 27.36
N PRO A 417 21.69 19.87 28.28
CA PRO A 417 23.02 19.33 27.94
C PRO A 417 22.97 18.29 26.83
N GLN A 418 21.96 17.41 26.85
CA GLN A 418 21.79 16.36 25.86
C GLN A 418 21.43 16.93 24.49
N VAL A 419 20.52 17.91 24.43
CA VAL A 419 20.13 18.58 23.19
C VAL A 419 21.31 19.34 22.58
N LEU A 420 22.04 20.12 23.39
CA LEU A 420 23.22 20.85 22.92
C LEU A 420 24.30 19.89 22.42
N GLN A 421 24.52 18.76 23.09
CA GLN A 421 25.49 17.76 22.62
C GLN A 421 25.08 17.15 21.27
N ALA A 422 23.80 16.85 21.08
CA ALA A 422 23.29 16.36 19.80
C ALA A 422 23.46 17.42 18.69
N ALA A 423 23.11 18.67 18.96
CA ALA A 423 23.26 19.77 18.01
C ALA A 423 24.73 20.01 17.64
N ILE A 424 25.66 19.96 18.61
CA ILE A 424 27.11 20.11 18.35
C ILE A 424 27.60 19.04 17.39
N LYS A 425 27.20 17.77 17.57
CA LYS A 425 27.58 16.68 16.65
C LYS A 425 27.09 16.95 15.21
N ALA A 426 25.91 17.56 15.06
CA ALA A 426 25.34 17.87 13.76
C ALA A 426 25.92 19.13 13.08
N LEU A 427 26.75 19.93 13.78
CA LEU A 427 27.44 21.07 13.17
C LEU A 427 28.42 20.64 12.07
N ASP A 428 28.98 19.44 12.19
CA ASP A 428 29.90 18.85 11.21
C ASP A 428 29.18 17.90 10.23
N ASP A 429 27.84 17.96 10.13
CA ASP A 429 27.09 17.13 9.20
C ASP A 429 27.53 17.36 7.75
N LYS A 430 27.52 16.31 6.92
CA LYS A 430 27.87 16.40 5.49
C LYS A 430 26.97 17.36 4.71
N LYS A 431 25.73 17.58 5.14
CA LYS A 431 24.71 18.36 4.41
C LYS A 431 24.51 19.75 5.03
N ARG A 432 24.55 20.78 4.18
CA ARG A 432 24.42 22.19 4.60
C ARG A 432 23.11 22.47 5.35
N ALA A 433 21.99 21.92 4.88
CA ALA A 433 20.68 22.10 5.52
C ALA A 433 20.68 21.63 6.98
N VAL A 434 21.24 20.43 7.24
CA VAL A 434 21.38 19.88 8.59
C VAL A 434 22.28 20.77 9.46
N ARG A 435 23.42 21.24 8.93
CA ARG A 435 24.31 22.16 9.67
C ARG A 435 23.61 23.48 10.04
N GLN A 436 22.81 24.04 9.13
CA GLN A 436 22.05 25.28 9.40
C GLN A 436 21.04 25.08 10.53
N GLU A 437 20.30 23.98 10.51
CA GLU A 437 19.34 23.69 11.58
C GLU A 437 20.06 23.35 12.90
N ALA A 438 21.23 22.73 12.86
CA ALA A 438 22.05 22.48 14.04
C ALA A 438 22.51 23.78 14.72
N VAL A 439 22.94 24.77 13.93
CA VAL A 439 23.27 26.13 14.43
C VAL A 439 22.04 26.76 15.08
N ARG A 440 20.89 26.71 14.41
CA ARG A 440 19.63 27.26 14.93
C ARG A 440 19.24 26.60 16.25
N CYS A 441 19.22 25.26 16.29
CA CYS A 441 18.94 24.48 17.49
C CYS A 441 19.86 24.87 18.65
N ARG A 442 21.17 24.94 18.41
CA ARG A 442 22.14 25.32 19.43
C ARG A 442 21.89 26.73 19.96
N GLN A 443 21.67 27.71 19.09
CA GLN A 443 21.43 29.10 19.47
C GLN A 443 20.16 29.22 20.32
N THR A 444 19.04 28.65 19.85
CA THR A 444 17.76 28.69 20.58
C THR A 444 17.88 28.07 21.96
N TRP A 445 18.49 26.89 22.09
CA TRP A 445 18.67 26.22 23.39
C TRP A 445 19.74 26.86 24.28
N GLN A 446 20.61 27.70 23.74
CA GLN A 446 21.51 28.53 24.53
C GLN A 446 20.77 29.74 25.09
N SER A 447 19.99 30.45 24.27
CA SER A 447 19.29 31.68 24.66
C SER A 447 18.06 31.45 25.52
N SER A 448 17.27 30.39 25.26
CA SER A 448 16.02 30.10 26.00
C SER A 448 16.26 29.65 27.44
N PHE A 449 17.49 29.30 27.79
CA PHE A 449 17.89 28.73 29.07
C PHE A 449 19.20 29.35 29.58
N ALA A 450 19.44 30.61 29.20
CA ALA A 450 20.61 31.41 29.60
C ALA A 450 20.47 31.94 31.03
#